data_AF-A0A0G2F6G2-F1
#
_entry.id   AF-A0A0G2F6G2-F1
#
_cell.length_a   1.000
_cell.length_b   1.000
_cell.length_c   1.000
_cell.angle_alpha   90.00
_cell.angle_beta   90.00
_cell.angle_gamma   90.00
#
_symmetry.space_group_name_H-M   'P 1'
#
loop_
_entity.id
_entity.type
_entity.pdbx_description
1 polymer ?
#
loop_
_entity_poly.entity_id
_entity_poly.type
_entity_poly.pdbx_seq_one_letter_code
_entity_poly.pdbx_strand_id
1 'polypeptide(L)'
;MHYDFRTNVNWKALAEEHTLLDDLAGEARRREEEAHATTIALLNTTYRTWQRMFRRRPRIRFNGCYISTINYIRAGQQTNSLAWNSPVHIVTYYRYLRLFRDGTAITLCTVEEPSNVVHHMTKDALALHKGGAMAHLPSSTMQHALRARWRLSSAADFVDEDKEVSLADTEGNLFIESDGGGNYLYRMELALRTAGKSGSNNKLAWRGFYSYNKSAAVWDEFTLKDIKPFFFSRVKSYGFSELQSSQ
;
A
#
# COMPACT_ATOMS: atom_id res chain seq x y z
N MET A 1 13.12 -4.84 6.84
CA MET A 1 11.87 -4.08 6.70
C MET A 1 12.25 -2.68 6.25
N HIS A 2 11.48 -2.03 5.39
CA HIS A 2 11.80 -0.67 4.94
C HIS A 2 11.09 0.33 5.83
N TYR A 3 11.84 1.19 6.51
CA TYR A 3 11.33 2.30 7.32
C TYR A 3 11.41 3.65 6.59
N ASP A 4 12.23 3.69 5.54
CA ASP A 4 12.33 4.75 4.55
C ASP A 4 11.88 4.26 3.18
N PHE A 5 11.55 5.19 2.29
CA PHE A 5 11.34 4.84 0.89
C PHE A 5 12.66 4.40 0.25
N ARG A 6 12.62 3.30 -0.51
CA ARG A 6 13.80 2.76 -1.22
C ARG A 6 13.95 3.28 -2.65
N THR A 7 12.83 3.64 -3.26
CA THR A 7 12.75 4.11 -4.63
C THR A 7 11.91 5.38 -4.69
N ASN A 8 12.03 6.12 -5.78
CA ASN A 8 10.99 7.09 -6.12
C ASN A 8 9.70 6.37 -6.56
N VAL A 9 8.61 7.13 -6.71
CA VAL A 9 7.31 6.60 -7.11
C VAL A 9 7.36 5.94 -8.51
N ASN A 10 8.31 6.37 -9.35
CA ASN A 10 8.55 5.80 -10.69
C ASN A 10 9.38 4.51 -10.69
N TRP A 11 9.76 3.99 -9.51
CA TRP A 11 10.63 2.83 -9.28
C TRP A 11 12.08 3.00 -9.74
N LYS A 12 12.56 4.24 -9.87
CA LYS A 12 13.99 4.49 -9.99
C LYS A 12 14.62 4.55 -8.60
N ALA A 13 15.92 4.28 -8.53
CA ALA A 13 16.71 4.58 -7.34
C ALA A 13 16.55 6.05 -6.97
N LEU A 14 16.64 6.38 -5.69
CA LEU A 14 16.58 7.76 -5.19
C LEU A 14 17.80 8.62 -5.61
N ALA A 15 18.69 8.07 -6.44
CA ALA A 15 19.99 8.60 -6.81
C ALA A 15 19.98 9.69 -7.89
N GLU A 16 18.97 10.55 -7.94
CA GLU A 16 18.99 11.74 -8.82
C GLU A 16 19.31 13.05 -8.04
N GLU A 17 19.50 13.00 -6.71
CA GLU A 17 19.86 14.17 -5.87
C GLU A 17 21.11 13.99 -4.99
N HIS A 18 21.86 12.90 -5.12
CA HIS A 18 23.04 12.68 -4.27
C HIS A 18 24.31 13.31 -4.87
N THR A 19 24.94 14.22 -4.13
CA THR A 19 26.23 14.81 -4.52
C THR A 19 27.38 13.87 -4.13
N LEU A 20 28.58 14.06 -4.70
CA LEU A 20 29.78 13.31 -4.29
C LEU A 20 30.16 13.49 -2.80
N LEU A 21 29.50 14.40 -2.09
CA LEU A 21 29.69 14.68 -0.68
C LEU A 21 28.74 13.91 0.23
N ASP A 22 27.75 13.20 -0.32
CA ASP A 22 26.77 12.46 0.45
C ASP A 22 27.38 11.15 0.98
N ASP A 23 27.55 11.04 2.30
CA ASP A 23 28.01 9.80 2.96
C ASP A 23 26.87 8.77 3.05
N LEU A 24 26.55 8.14 1.92
CA LEU A 24 25.51 7.11 1.82
C LEU A 24 25.76 5.94 2.79
N ALA A 25 27.03 5.63 3.06
CA ALA A 25 27.41 4.58 4.00
C ALA A 25 27.15 5.00 5.46
N GLY A 26 27.43 6.25 5.81
CA GLY A 26 27.06 6.87 7.08
C GLY A 26 25.55 6.89 7.30
N GLU A 27 24.78 7.33 6.30
CA GLU A 27 23.33 7.32 6.40
C GLU A 27 22.76 5.90 6.55
N ALA A 28 23.32 4.93 5.82
CA ALA A 28 22.91 3.52 5.95
C ALA A 28 23.16 3.00 7.37
N ARG A 29 24.34 3.28 7.95
CA ARG A 29 24.66 2.95 9.34
C ARG A 29 23.69 3.58 10.32
N ARG A 30 23.40 4.88 10.18
CA ARG A 30 22.44 5.58 11.06
C ARG A 30 21.05 4.94 11.01
N ARG A 31 20.57 4.57 9.82
CA ARG A 31 19.27 3.86 9.67
C ARG A 31 19.28 2.49 10.36
N GLU A 32 20.37 1.76 10.27
CA GLU A 32 20.52 0.47 10.95
C GLU A 32 20.51 0.64 12.48
N GLU A 33 21.22 1.65 12.98
CA GLU A 33 21.25 2.01 14.40
C GLU A 33 19.86 2.42 14.91
N GLU A 34 19.13 3.26 14.18
CA GLU A 34 17.76 3.67 14.50
C GLU A 34 16.79 2.48 14.50
N ALA A 35 16.88 1.59 13.50
CA ALA A 35 16.06 0.39 13.42
C ALA A 35 16.37 -0.60 14.56
N HIS A 36 17.65 -0.70 14.94
CA HIS A 36 18.09 -1.50 16.07
C HIS A 36 17.59 -0.91 17.39
N ALA A 37 17.76 0.40 17.62
CA ALA A 37 17.27 1.09 18.81
C ALA A 37 15.75 0.95 18.97
N THR A 38 14.99 1.14 17.89
CA THR A 38 13.53 0.92 17.87
C THR A 38 13.17 -0.52 18.23
N THR A 39 13.91 -1.49 17.69
CA THR A 39 13.70 -2.92 18.00
C THR A 39 13.97 -3.21 19.48
N ILE A 40 15.04 -2.69 20.07
CA ILE A 40 15.36 -2.85 21.49
C ILE A 40 14.30 -2.16 22.37
N ALA A 41 13.85 -0.95 22.00
CA ALA A 41 12.81 -0.23 22.72
C ALA A 41 11.49 -1.03 22.75
N LEU A 42 11.05 -1.56 21.61
CA LEU A 42 9.85 -2.39 21.50
C LEU A 42 9.98 -3.72 22.26
N LEU A 43 11.17 -4.32 22.24
CA LEU A 43 11.46 -5.51 23.03
C LEU A 43 11.24 -5.23 24.52
N ASN A 44 11.79 -4.13 25.04
CA ASN A 44 11.76 -3.82 26.46
C ASN A 44 10.38 -3.34 26.94
N THR A 45 9.60 -2.68 26.09
CA THR A 45 8.29 -2.10 26.44
C THR A 45 7.11 -3.03 26.15
N THR A 46 6.98 -3.49 24.90
CA THR A 46 5.76 -4.07 24.35
C THR A 46 5.80 -5.60 24.33
N TYR A 47 6.92 -6.16 23.89
CA TYR A 47 7.02 -7.60 23.65
C TYR A 47 7.60 -8.36 24.85
N ARG A 48 8.47 -7.73 25.64
CA ARG A 48 9.20 -8.28 26.81
C ARG A 48 10.15 -9.45 26.52
N THR A 49 9.88 -10.26 25.50
CA THR A 49 10.73 -11.38 25.07
C THR A 49 10.89 -11.43 23.56
N TRP A 50 12.05 -11.92 23.11
CA TRP A 50 12.32 -12.13 21.68
C TRP A 50 11.34 -13.09 21.03
N GLN A 51 10.92 -14.15 21.73
CA GLN A 51 9.93 -15.10 21.23
C GLN A 51 8.59 -14.42 20.94
N ARG A 52 8.11 -13.57 21.85
CA ARG A 52 6.85 -12.84 21.68
C ARG A 52 6.96 -11.80 20.56
N MET A 53 8.09 -11.09 20.49
CA MET A 53 8.38 -10.18 19.39
C MET A 53 8.38 -10.90 18.04
N PHE A 54 9.09 -12.01 17.92
CA PHE A 54 9.18 -12.77 16.67
C PHE A 54 7.82 -13.25 16.15
N ARG A 55 6.91 -13.65 17.06
CA ARG A 55 5.58 -14.16 16.70
C ARG A 55 4.55 -13.07 16.44
N ARG A 56 4.59 -11.97 17.19
CA ARG A 56 3.52 -10.96 17.21
C ARG A 56 3.85 -9.69 16.44
N ARG A 57 5.13 -9.42 16.17
CA ARG A 57 5.55 -8.21 15.45
C ARG A 57 4.83 -8.11 14.10
N PRO A 58 4.19 -6.96 13.79
CA PRO A 58 3.59 -6.70 12.48
C PRO A 58 4.58 -6.94 11.34
N ARG A 59 4.19 -7.72 10.32
CA ARG A 59 5.00 -8.02 9.14
C ARG A 59 4.15 -8.02 7.88
N ILE A 60 4.61 -7.30 6.88
CA ILE A 60 4.01 -7.28 5.54
C ILE A 60 4.16 -8.64 4.88
N ARG A 61 3.12 -9.05 4.16
CA ARG A 61 3.12 -10.26 3.35
C ARG A 61 3.27 -9.90 1.88
N PHE A 62 4.27 -10.50 1.23
CA PHE A 62 4.59 -10.25 -0.20
C PHE A 62 4.03 -11.32 -1.13
N ASN A 63 3.64 -12.45 -0.57
CA ASN A 63 3.23 -13.62 -1.32
C ASN A 63 1.72 -13.58 -1.66
N GLY A 64 1.14 -12.39 -1.78
CA GLY A 64 -0.27 -12.23 -2.09
C GLY A 64 -0.64 -10.79 -2.38
N CYS A 65 -1.94 -10.53 -2.42
CA CYS A 65 -2.50 -9.22 -2.69
C CYS A 65 -3.43 -8.82 -1.54
N TYR A 66 -3.39 -7.54 -1.18
CA TYR A 66 -4.34 -6.94 -0.27
C TYR A 66 -5.51 -6.40 -1.09
N ILE A 67 -6.72 -6.85 -0.78
CA ILE A 67 -7.93 -6.56 -1.56
C ILE A 67 -8.94 -5.88 -0.65
N SER A 68 -9.43 -4.71 -1.07
CA SER A 68 -10.57 -4.04 -0.46
C SER A 68 -11.76 -4.17 -1.42
N THR A 69 -12.86 -4.75 -0.94
CA THR A 69 -14.11 -4.91 -1.69
C THR A 69 -15.10 -3.84 -1.21
N ILE A 70 -15.56 -2.99 -2.12
CA ILE A 70 -16.50 -1.92 -1.82
C ILE A 70 -17.75 -2.12 -2.67
N ASN A 71 -18.90 -2.06 -2.01
CA ASN A 71 -20.21 -2.09 -2.66
C ASN A 71 -20.89 -0.75 -2.41
N TYR A 72 -21.46 -0.15 -3.45
CA TYR A 72 -22.34 1.01 -3.30
C TYR A 72 -23.62 0.81 -4.09
N ILE A 73 -24.68 1.46 -3.60
CA ILE A 73 -26.01 1.44 -4.20
C ILE A 73 -26.11 2.63 -5.15
N ARG A 74 -26.46 2.37 -6.41
CA ARG A 74 -26.79 3.39 -7.41
C ARG A 74 -28.26 3.25 -7.79
N ALA A 75 -28.99 4.36 -7.79
CA ALA A 75 -30.36 4.39 -8.31
C ALA A 75 -30.37 4.03 -9.81
N GLY A 76 -31.25 3.11 -10.20
CA GLY A 76 -31.49 2.78 -11.60
C GLY A 76 -32.27 3.87 -12.32
N GLN A 77 -32.37 3.76 -13.65
CA GLN A 77 -33.16 4.68 -14.46
C GLN A 77 -34.64 4.42 -14.22
N GLN A 78 -35.36 5.40 -13.68
CA GLN A 78 -36.81 5.31 -13.51
C GLN A 78 -37.50 5.47 -14.86
N THR A 79 -38.32 4.51 -15.23
CA THR A 79 -39.16 4.54 -16.44
C THR A 79 -40.61 4.92 -16.14
N ASN A 80 -41.02 4.92 -14.86
CA ASN A 80 -42.38 5.23 -14.42
C ASN A 80 -42.36 6.15 -13.19
N SER A 81 -43.31 7.09 -13.11
CA SER A 81 -43.39 8.11 -12.05
C SER A 81 -43.89 7.58 -10.69
N LEU A 82 -44.31 6.32 -10.60
CA LEU A 82 -44.69 5.68 -9.34
C LEU A 82 -43.45 5.17 -8.60
N ALA A 83 -43.15 5.80 -7.45
CA ALA A 83 -41.99 5.52 -6.61
C ALA A 83 -41.89 4.08 -6.07
N TRP A 84 -42.96 3.28 -6.17
CA TRP A 84 -43.07 1.94 -5.60
C TRP A 84 -42.16 0.88 -6.26
N ASN A 85 -41.69 1.10 -7.48
CA ASN A 85 -40.81 0.18 -8.21
C ASN A 85 -39.54 0.90 -8.72
N SER A 86 -38.75 1.45 -7.80
CA SER A 86 -37.45 2.06 -8.15
C SER A 86 -36.35 0.99 -8.17
N PRO A 87 -35.86 0.55 -9.34
CA PRO A 87 -34.77 -0.43 -9.40
C PRO A 87 -33.48 0.15 -8.82
N VAL A 88 -32.71 -0.69 -8.13
CA VAL A 88 -31.42 -0.34 -7.54
C VAL A 88 -30.34 -1.25 -8.11
N HIS A 89 -29.21 -0.65 -8.49
CA HIS A 89 -28.00 -1.39 -8.87
C HIS A 89 -27.01 -1.41 -7.71
N ILE A 90 -26.55 -2.60 -7.34
CA ILE A 90 -25.40 -2.77 -6.46
C ILE A 90 -24.16 -2.83 -7.34
N VAL A 91 -23.31 -1.82 -7.24
CA VAL A 91 -22.05 -1.77 -7.96
C VAL A 91 -20.93 -2.14 -7.00
N THR A 92 -20.16 -3.14 -7.39
CA THR A 92 -18.97 -3.59 -6.67
C THR A 92 -17.73 -3.11 -7.39
N TYR A 93 -16.81 -2.50 -6.66
CA TYR A 93 -15.46 -2.25 -7.13
C TYR A 93 -14.44 -2.72 -6.10
N TYR A 94 -13.25 -2.98 -6.60
CA TYR A 94 -12.13 -3.54 -5.85
C TYR A 94 -10.95 -2.57 -5.90
N ARG A 95 -10.31 -2.39 -4.75
CA ARG A 95 -8.97 -1.81 -4.68
C ARG A 95 -7.98 -2.92 -4.36
N TYR A 96 -7.02 -3.10 -5.26
CA TYR A 96 -5.94 -4.05 -5.11
C TYR A 96 -4.65 -3.33 -4.74
N LEU A 97 -3.92 -3.92 -3.81
CA LEU A 97 -2.62 -3.46 -3.38
C LEU A 97 -1.67 -4.66 -3.31
N ARG A 98 -0.63 -4.66 -4.16
CA ARG A 98 0.46 -5.63 -4.09
C ARG A 98 1.73 -4.91 -3.63
N LEU A 99 2.35 -5.42 -2.57
CA LEU A 99 3.60 -4.91 -2.02
C LEU A 99 4.73 -5.84 -2.47
N PHE A 100 5.90 -5.28 -2.78
CA PHE A 100 7.10 -6.02 -3.17
C PHE A 100 8.23 -5.82 -2.15
N ARG A 101 9.16 -6.77 -2.07
CA ARG A 101 10.25 -6.77 -1.07
C ARG A 101 11.25 -5.63 -1.23
N ASP A 102 11.34 -5.03 -2.40
CA ASP A 102 12.27 -3.93 -2.73
C ASP A 102 11.73 -2.54 -2.31
N GLY A 103 10.54 -2.47 -1.72
CA GLY A 103 9.90 -1.20 -1.35
C GLY A 103 9.01 -0.62 -2.44
N THR A 104 8.86 -1.31 -3.58
CA THR A 104 7.88 -0.95 -4.61
C THR A 104 6.52 -1.59 -4.33
N ALA A 105 5.47 -1.02 -4.91
CA ALA A 105 4.10 -1.48 -4.79
C ALA A 105 3.31 -1.20 -6.08
N ILE A 106 2.22 -1.93 -6.29
CA ILE A 106 1.23 -1.64 -7.33
C ILE A 106 -0.11 -1.42 -6.64
N THR A 107 -0.79 -0.34 -7.01
CA THR A 107 -2.18 -0.05 -6.63
C THR A 107 -3.06 -0.10 -7.88
N LEU A 108 -4.27 -0.63 -7.74
CA LEU A 108 -5.23 -0.70 -8.85
C LEU A 108 -6.65 -0.59 -8.32
N CYS A 109 -7.47 0.26 -8.93
CA CYS A 109 -8.89 0.38 -8.65
C CYS A 109 -9.67 -0.05 -9.90
N THR A 110 -10.51 -1.08 -9.79
CA THR A 110 -11.25 -1.64 -10.93
C THR A 110 -12.52 -2.34 -10.46
N VAL A 111 -13.45 -2.57 -11.39
CA VAL A 111 -14.65 -3.39 -11.16
C VAL A 111 -14.39 -4.89 -11.42
N GLU A 112 -13.24 -5.23 -12.01
CA GLU A 112 -12.85 -6.61 -12.29
C GLU A 112 -12.61 -7.42 -11.02
N GLU A 113 -13.12 -8.65 -11.02
CA GLU A 113 -13.03 -9.57 -9.89
C GLU A 113 -11.61 -10.10 -9.66
N PRO A 114 -11.30 -10.57 -8.43
CA PRO A 114 -9.94 -10.98 -8.09
C PRO A 114 -9.35 -12.06 -9.01
N SER A 115 -10.16 -13.01 -9.48
CA SER A 115 -9.74 -14.07 -10.41
C SER A 115 -9.10 -13.53 -11.69
N ASN A 116 -9.62 -12.41 -12.22
CA ASN A 116 -9.17 -11.79 -13.46
C ASN A 116 -7.96 -10.87 -13.25
N VAL A 117 -7.71 -10.40 -12.02
CA VAL A 117 -6.73 -9.33 -11.76
C VAL A 117 -5.47 -9.84 -11.08
N VAL A 118 -5.62 -10.67 -10.04
CA VAL A 118 -4.51 -10.97 -9.12
C VAL A 118 -3.36 -11.70 -9.82
N HIS A 119 -3.60 -12.47 -10.87
CA HIS A 119 -2.51 -13.13 -11.58
C HIS A 119 -1.67 -12.17 -12.43
N HIS A 120 -2.23 -11.02 -12.79
CA HIS A 120 -1.63 -10.03 -13.68
C HIS A 120 -0.99 -8.84 -12.97
N MET A 121 -1.11 -8.70 -11.64
CA MET A 121 -0.51 -7.58 -10.90
C MET A 121 1.02 -7.67 -10.77
N THR A 122 1.74 -7.88 -11.87
CA THR A 122 3.21 -7.95 -11.94
C THR A 122 3.79 -6.66 -12.49
N LYS A 123 5.08 -6.42 -12.24
CA LYS A 123 5.79 -5.26 -12.81
C LYS A 123 5.82 -5.33 -14.35
N ASP A 124 6.00 -6.54 -14.90
CA ASP A 124 6.07 -6.78 -16.34
C ASP A 124 4.74 -6.47 -17.02
N ALA A 125 3.61 -6.94 -16.46
CA ALA A 125 2.29 -6.63 -17.00
C ALA A 125 1.98 -5.13 -16.91
N LEU A 126 2.37 -4.46 -15.81
CA LEU A 126 2.24 -3.01 -15.70
C LEU A 126 3.05 -2.27 -16.78
N ALA A 127 4.28 -2.73 -17.06
CA ALA A 127 5.12 -2.16 -18.11
C ALA A 127 4.54 -2.41 -19.51
N LEU A 128 4.04 -3.62 -19.76
CA LEU A 128 3.45 -4.03 -21.04
C LEU A 128 2.22 -3.18 -21.42
N HIS A 129 1.36 -2.87 -20.45
CA HIS A 129 0.12 -2.12 -20.67
C HIS A 129 0.25 -0.61 -20.51
N LYS A 130 1.48 -0.09 -20.44
CA LYS A 130 1.73 1.36 -20.35
C LYS A 130 1.06 2.08 -21.54
N GLY A 131 0.27 3.11 -21.24
CA GLY A 131 -0.42 3.90 -22.25
C GLY A 131 -1.55 3.15 -22.98
N GLY A 132 -2.07 2.05 -22.43
CA GLY A 132 -3.17 1.29 -23.03
C GLY A 132 -2.74 0.32 -24.13
N ALA A 133 -1.44 0.01 -24.22
CA ALA A 133 -0.94 -0.98 -25.17
C ALA A 133 -1.52 -2.38 -24.88
N MET A 134 -1.67 -3.19 -25.93
CA MET A 134 -2.08 -4.60 -25.84
C MET A 134 -3.44 -4.84 -25.13
N ALA A 135 -4.42 -3.96 -25.33
CA ALA A 135 -5.73 -4.02 -24.65
C ALA A 135 -6.53 -5.32 -24.87
N HIS A 136 -6.18 -6.13 -25.88
CA HIS A 136 -6.81 -7.43 -26.16
C HIS A 136 -6.33 -8.56 -25.23
N LEU A 137 -5.24 -8.38 -24.48
CA LEU A 137 -4.74 -9.39 -23.56
C LEU A 137 -5.56 -9.40 -22.26
N PRO A 138 -5.70 -10.55 -21.58
CA PRO A 138 -6.40 -10.64 -20.29
C PRO A 138 -5.83 -9.73 -19.19
N SER A 139 -4.55 -9.38 -19.28
CA SER A 139 -3.88 -8.47 -18.35
C SER A 139 -4.17 -6.99 -18.60
N SER A 140 -5.05 -6.64 -19.55
CA SER A 140 -5.36 -5.26 -19.94
C SER A 140 -5.81 -4.37 -18.78
N THR A 141 -6.42 -4.93 -17.72
CA THR A 141 -6.76 -4.18 -16.49
C THR A 141 -5.56 -3.47 -15.87
N MET A 142 -4.34 -3.97 -16.10
CA MET A 142 -3.09 -3.37 -15.62
C MET A 142 -2.79 -2.01 -16.24
N GLN A 143 -3.45 -1.63 -17.34
CA GLN A 143 -3.32 -0.29 -17.93
C GLN A 143 -3.75 0.83 -16.96
N HIS A 144 -4.64 0.51 -16.00
CA HIS A 144 -5.13 1.44 -14.99
C HIS A 144 -4.42 1.32 -13.64
N ALA A 145 -3.46 0.40 -13.53
CA ALA A 145 -2.69 0.23 -12.32
C ALA A 145 -1.64 1.34 -12.19
N LEU A 146 -1.38 1.77 -10.96
CA LEU A 146 -0.44 2.84 -10.65
C LEU A 146 0.81 2.23 -10.02
N ARG A 147 1.96 2.81 -10.40
CA ARG A 147 3.21 2.56 -9.69
C ARG A 147 3.13 3.20 -8.32
N ALA A 148 3.54 2.46 -7.32
CA ALA A 148 3.58 2.91 -5.95
C ALA A 148 4.89 2.49 -5.27
N ARG A 149 5.17 3.13 -4.14
CA ARG A 149 6.24 2.77 -3.22
C ARG A 149 5.69 2.68 -1.81
N TRP A 150 6.32 1.89 -0.95
CA TRP A 150 5.89 1.71 0.42
C TRP A 150 7.04 1.74 1.40
N ARG A 151 6.72 2.15 2.63
CA ARG A 151 7.58 2.03 3.81
C ARG A 151 6.72 1.85 5.07
N LEU A 152 7.27 1.19 6.07
CA LEU A 152 6.71 1.22 7.42
C LEU A 152 7.04 2.54 8.07
N SER A 153 6.28 2.88 9.10
CA SER A 153 6.54 4.07 9.89
C SER A 153 7.83 3.96 10.71
N SER A 154 8.55 5.08 10.80
CA SER A 154 9.69 5.30 11.67
C SER A 154 9.29 6.17 12.86
N ALA A 155 10.16 6.27 13.87
CA ALA A 155 9.98 7.22 14.98
C ALA A 155 9.86 8.68 14.48
N ALA A 156 10.52 9.00 13.37
CA ALA A 156 10.50 10.32 12.75
C ALA A 156 9.12 10.75 12.19
N ASP A 157 8.17 9.82 12.02
CA ASP A 157 6.83 10.14 11.50
C ASP A 157 5.87 10.70 12.56
N PHE A 158 6.27 10.74 13.83
CA PHE A 158 5.38 11.04 14.97
C PHE A 158 5.96 12.10 15.92
N VAL A 159 6.80 13.01 15.40
CA VAL A 159 7.49 14.04 16.19
C VAL A 159 6.60 15.27 16.45
N ASP A 160 5.31 15.24 16.08
CA ASP A 160 4.37 16.35 16.35
C ASP A 160 4.15 16.55 17.87
N GLU A 161 4.28 17.81 18.30
CA GLU A 161 4.47 18.23 19.71
C GLU A 161 3.25 17.99 20.64
N ASP A 162 2.06 17.68 20.11
CA ASP A 162 0.82 17.68 20.91
C ASP A 162 0.25 16.30 21.26
N LYS A 163 0.81 15.20 20.73
CA LYS A 163 0.33 13.83 21.05
C LYS A 163 1.49 12.86 21.18
N GLU A 164 1.81 12.48 22.41
CA GLU A 164 2.72 11.37 22.70
C GLU A 164 2.11 10.06 22.20
N VAL A 165 2.43 9.64 20.97
CA VAL A 165 1.98 8.37 20.40
C VAL A 165 3.01 7.29 20.76
N SER A 166 2.57 6.22 21.42
CA SER A 166 3.48 5.15 21.83
C SER A 166 4.09 4.43 20.61
N LEU A 167 5.35 3.98 20.72
CA LEU A 167 6.00 3.16 19.69
C LEU A 167 5.20 1.88 19.35
N ALA A 168 4.40 1.38 20.30
CA ALA A 168 3.54 0.22 20.09
C ALA A 168 2.35 0.53 19.18
N ASP A 169 1.78 1.73 19.28
CA ASP A 169 0.64 2.17 18.47
C ASP A 169 1.07 2.52 17.04
N THR A 170 2.32 2.99 16.91
CA THR A 170 2.90 3.33 15.61
C THR A 170 3.40 2.10 14.86
N GLU A 171 3.72 1.02 15.58
CA GLU A 171 4.25 -0.19 14.96
C GLU A 171 3.26 -0.84 13.98
N GLY A 172 3.73 -1.06 12.76
CA GLY A 172 2.93 -1.64 11.69
C GLY A 172 2.09 -0.62 10.92
N ASN A 173 2.27 0.67 11.16
CA ASN A 173 1.79 1.69 10.22
C ASN A 173 2.60 1.63 8.92
N LEU A 174 1.91 1.83 7.82
CA LEU A 174 2.37 1.63 6.45
C LEU A 174 1.98 2.86 5.64
N PHE A 175 2.97 3.50 5.03
CA PHE A 175 2.80 4.61 4.11
C PHE A 175 2.99 4.09 2.69
N ILE A 176 2.05 4.42 1.81
CA ILE A 176 2.09 4.03 0.40
C ILE A 176 1.88 5.27 -0.44
N GLU A 177 2.82 5.54 -1.33
CA GLU A 177 2.73 6.65 -2.26
C GLU A 177 2.63 6.13 -3.67
N SER A 178 1.57 6.52 -4.38
CA SER A 178 1.35 6.16 -5.78
C SER A 178 1.34 7.38 -6.68
N ASP A 179 1.77 7.20 -7.93
CA ASP A 179 1.69 8.25 -8.94
C ASP A 179 0.22 8.48 -9.28
N GLY A 180 -0.32 9.64 -8.91
CA GLY A 180 -1.72 9.98 -9.19
C GLY A 180 -1.96 10.37 -10.64
N GLY A 181 -0.91 10.38 -11.46
CA GLY A 181 -0.94 10.89 -12.82
C GLY A 181 -0.83 12.42 -12.83
N GLY A 182 -0.06 12.93 -13.79
CA GLY A 182 0.16 14.36 -13.96
C GLY A 182 0.69 15.02 -12.68
N ASN A 183 -0.10 15.96 -12.15
CA ASN A 183 0.30 16.86 -11.08
C ASN A 183 -0.02 16.36 -9.66
N TYR A 184 -0.52 15.13 -9.51
CA TYR A 184 -0.92 14.61 -8.20
C TYR A 184 -0.09 13.39 -7.77
N LEU A 185 0.15 13.30 -6.46
CA LEU A 185 0.66 12.11 -5.79
C LEU A 185 -0.38 11.69 -4.76
N TYR A 186 -0.69 10.40 -4.67
CA TYR A 186 -1.61 9.90 -3.66
C TYR A 186 -0.85 9.19 -2.55
N ARG A 187 -1.18 9.49 -1.30
CA ARG A 187 -0.60 8.86 -0.10
C ARG A 187 -1.69 8.15 0.68
N MET A 188 -1.57 6.82 0.79
CA MET A 188 -2.39 6.01 1.68
C MET A 188 -1.63 5.77 2.98
N GLU A 189 -2.29 6.05 4.10
CA GLU A 189 -1.79 5.69 5.42
C GLU A 189 -2.63 4.55 5.97
N LEU A 190 -1.97 3.42 6.20
CA LEU A 190 -2.60 2.18 6.59
C LEU A 190 -1.98 1.66 7.89
N ALA A 191 -2.74 0.89 8.66
CA ALA A 191 -2.27 0.16 9.83
C ALA A 191 -2.41 -1.34 9.60
N LEU A 192 -1.31 -2.08 9.80
CA LEU A 192 -1.34 -3.53 9.77
C LEU A 192 -2.05 -4.05 11.02
N ARG A 193 -3.14 -4.77 10.77
CA ARG A 193 -4.00 -5.35 11.80
C ARG A 193 -4.23 -6.84 11.49
N THR A 194 -4.83 -7.49 12.47
CA THR A 194 -5.24 -8.88 12.38
C THR A 194 -6.75 -8.95 12.20
N ALA A 195 -7.21 -9.81 11.29
CA ALA A 195 -8.61 -10.11 11.06
C ALA A 195 -8.86 -11.62 11.18
N GLY A 196 -9.91 -11.98 11.94
CA GLY A 196 -10.23 -13.36 12.23
C GLY A 196 -9.27 -14.01 13.24
N LYS A 197 -9.44 -15.32 13.45
CA LYS A 197 -8.71 -16.09 14.47
C LYS A 197 -7.48 -16.84 13.94
N SER A 198 -7.43 -17.10 12.62
CA SER A 198 -6.50 -18.08 12.03
C SER A 198 -5.22 -17.47 11.45
N GLY A 199 -5.15 -16.15 11.25
CA GLY A 199 -3.95 -15.50 10.73
C GLY A 199 -3.74 -14.11 11.28
N SER A 200 -2.49 -13.75 11.58
CA SER A 200 -2.10 -12.39 11.97
C SER A 200 -1.68 -11.55 10.76
N ASN A 201 -1.71 -10.22 10.90
CA ASN A 201 -1.13 -9.28 9.92
C ASN A 201 -1.72 -9.43 8.51
N ASN A 202 -3.02 -9.73 8.44
CA ASN A 202 -3.76 -10.01 7.21
C ASN A 202 -4.79 -8.92 6.88
N LYS A 203 -4.82 -7.80 7.61
CA LYS A 203 -5.70 -6.67 7.36
C LYS A 203 -4.89 -5.37 7.31
N LEU A 204 -5.20 -4.49 6.38
CA LEU A 204 -4.73 -3.10 6.36
C LEU A 204 -5.92 -2.19 6.59
N ALA A 205 -5.93 -1.52 7.74
CA ALA A 205 -6.97 -0.56 8.12
C ALA A 205 -6.55 0.85 7.72
N TRP A 206 -7.47 1.66 7.20
CA TRP A 206 -7.19 3.05 6.84
C TRP A 206 -6.94 3.91 8.08
N ARG A 207 -5.93 4.77 7.99
CA ARG A 207 -5.67 5.87 8.93
C ARG A 207 -5.87 7.23 8.28
N GLY A 208 -5.49 7.35 7.01
CA GLY A 208 -5.57 8.57 6.23
C GLY A 208 -5.44 8.27 4.74
N PHE A 209 -6.00 9.14 3.90
CA PHE A 209 -5.82 9.08 2.46
C PHE A 209 -5.73 10.49 1.91
N TYR A 210 -4.61 10.81 1.26
CA TYR A 210 -4.28 12.17 0.89
C TYR A 210 -3.89 12.28 -0.58
N SER A 211 -4.14 13.44 -1.18
CA SER A 211 -3.53 13.85 -2.44
C SER A 211 -2.60 15.02 -2.22
N TYR A 212 -1.42 14.95 -2.80
CA TYR A 212 -0.47 16.05 -2.87
C TYR A 212 -0.47 16.63 -4.27
N ASN A 213 -0.75 17.93 -4.37
CA ASN A 213 -0.63 18.69 -5.60
C ASN A 213 0.82 19.17 -5.77
N LYS A 214 1.54 18.63 -6.76
CA LYS A 214 2.97 18.90 -6.96
C LYS A 214 3.25 20.37 -7.34
N SER A 215 2.35 21.02 -8.08
CA SER A 215 2.55 22.42 -8.51
C SER A 215 2.24 23.42 -7.40
N ALA A 216 1.22 23.15 -6.59
CA ALA A 216 0.83 24.02 -5.48
C ALA A 216 1.61 23.70 -4.19
N ALA A 217 2.26 22.53 -4.13
CA ALA A 217 2.91 21.98 -2.95
C ALA A 217 1.95 21.83 -1.74
N VAL A 218 0.67 21.54 -1.99
CA VAL A 218 -0.38 21.44 -0.96
C VAL A 218 -0.90 20.01 -0.85
N TRP A 219 -1.14 19.57 0.39
CA TRP A 219 -1.85 18.34 0.71
C TRP A 219 -3.35 18.60 0.85
N ASP A 220 -4.14 17.66 0.36
CA ASP A 220 -5.59 17.60 0.55
C ASP A 220 -5.98 16.19 1.03
N GLU A 221 -7.08 16.07 1.76
CA GLU A 221 -7.52 14.83 2.41
C GLU A 221 -8.80 14.28 1.78
N PHE A 222 -8.77 12.99 1.44
CA PHE A 222 -9.95 12.26 1.00
C PHE A 222 -10.76 11.74 2.19
N THR A 223 -12.09 11.84 2.09
CA THR A 223 -12.98 11.33 3.13
C THR A 223 -12.93 9.80 3.25
N LEU A 224 -12.77 9.30 4.48
CA LEU A 224 -12.68 7.86 4.77
C LEU A 224 -14.04 7.16 5.05
N LYS A 225 -15.15 7.90 5.09
CA LYS A 225 -16.46 7.46 5.62
C LYS A 225 -16.96 6.12 5.06
N ASP A 226 -16.70 5.84 3.78
CA ASP A 226 -17.15 4.63 3.10
C ASP A 226 -16.00 3.74 2.60
N ILE A 227 -14.77 4.00 3.06
CA ILE A 227 -13.60 3.26 2.60
C ILE A 227 -13.46 1.96 3.42
N LYS A 228 -13.47 0.83 2.73
CA LYS A 228 -13.27 -0.49 3.34
C LYS A 228 -11.79 -0.82 3.51
N PRO A 229 -11.40 -1.53 4.60
CA PRO A 229 -10.03 -1.99 4.79
C PRO A 229 -9.64 -3.02 3.73
N PHE A 230 -8.33 -3.24 3.54
CA PHE A 230 -7.86 -4.33 2.69
C PHE A 230 -7.68 -5.60 3.51
N PHE A 231 -7.98 -6.74 2.90
CA PHE A 231 -7.73 -8.07 3.44
C PHE A 231 -6.74 -8.82 2.55
N PHE A 232 -5.81 -9.52 3.20
CA PHE A 232 -4.78 -10.27 2.50
C PHE A 232 -5.35 -11.56 1.88
N SER A 233 -5.13 -11.73 0.58
CA SER A 233 -5.40 -12.95 -0.17
C SER A 233 -4.11 -13.54 -0.72
N ARG A 234 -3.87 -14.83 -0.44
CA ARG A 234 -2.67 -15.55 -0.91
C ARG A 234 -2.81 -15.83 -2.40
N VAL A 235 -1.80 -15.47 -3.19
CA VAL A 235 -1.76 -15.76 -4.63
C VAL A 235 -0.61 -16.72 -4.90
N LYS A 236 -0.92 -17.91 -5.42
CA LYS A 236 0.07 -18.99 -5.59
C LYS A 236 1.22 -18.58 -6.53
N SER A 237 0.90 -17.91 -7.65
CA SER A 237 1.88 -17.52 -8.66
C SER A 237 2.95 -16.56 -8.15
N TYR A 238 2.68 -15.79 -7.09
CA TYR A 238 3.64 -14.83 -6.54
C TYR A 238 4.81 -15.49 -5.80
N GLY A 239 4.69 -16.77 -5.43
CA GLY A 239 5.72 -17.47 -4.65
C GLY A 239 6.92 -17.97 -5.45
N PHE A 240 6.79 -18.10 -6.78
CA PHE A 240 7.77 -18.80 -7.62
C PHE A 240 8.57 -17.89 -8.57
N SER A 241 8.02 -16.73 -8.98
CA SER A 241 8.61 -15.91 -10.06
C SER A 241 9.55 -14.77 -9.59
N GLU A 242 9.53 -14.40 -8.31
CA GLU A 242 10.23 -13.18 -7.83
C GLU A 242 11.71 -13.38 -7.48
N LEU A 243 12.25 -14.61 -7.56
CA LEU A 243 13.67 -14.88 -7.30
C LEU A 243 14.58 -14.64 -8.53
N GLN A 244 14.00 -14.39 -9.71
CA GLN A 244 14.76 -14.34 -10.97
C GLN A 244 14.96 -12.94 -11.57
N SER A 245 14.29 -11.90 -11.06
CA SER A 245 14.32 -10.56 -11.67
C SER A 245 15.28 -9.58 -10.97
N SER A 246 16.27 -10.07 -10.23
CA SER A 246 17.26 -9.26 -9.50
C SER A 246 18.71 -9.53 -9.93
N GLN A 247 18.92 -9.76 -11.23
CA GLN A 247 20.25 -9.72 -11.86
C GLN A 247 20.31 -8.56 -12.84
#